data_AF-A0A6A4UEI2-F1
#
_entry.id   AF-A0A6A4UEI2-F1
#
_cell.length_a   1.000
_cell.length_b   1.000
_cell.length_c   1.000
_cell.angle_alpha   90.00
_cell.angle_beta   90.00
_cell.angle_gamma   90.00
#
_symmetry.space_group_name_H-M   'P 1'
#
loop_
_entity.id
_entity.type
_entity.pdbx_description
1 polymer ?
#
loop_
_entity_poly.entity_id
_entity_poly.type
_entity_poly.pdbx_seq_one_letter_code
_entity_poly.pdbx_strand_id
1 'polypeptide(L)'
;MKLTLDWNCVIEVEEGRLQAEHVSDLINFHRQGHFEVALLAASASENSKSKRFPGNAHSFVERVAALGWQDLPLVPMPAVWGLSYSDFCFYVEDGDAFEREMDTLWRVIAPTVPLDPSEHLPVGTELTDNIAQSEALSKWRNTWCDVISAYSHIQANRDIFVTNNTRDFQRKAERLALLGMKSICTPAEALTTIAKVRKT
;
A
#
# COMPACT_ATOMS: atom_id res chain seq x y z
N MET A 1 0.15 18.84 -5.53
CA MET A 1 0.49 17.86 -4.48
C MET A 1 -0.26 16.57 -4.77
N LYS A 2 0.40 15.42 -4.67
CA LYS A 2 -0.14 14.10 -4.95
C LYS A 2 -0.04 13.21 -3.71
N LEU A 3 -1.18 12.77 -3.20
CA LEU A 3 -1.30 11.88 -2.06
C LEU A 3 -1.57 10.47 -2.53
N THR A 4 -1.14 9.51 -1.73
CA THR A 4 -1.47 8.10 -1.88
C THR A 4 -2.11 7.60 -0.60
N LEU A 5 -3.26 6.95 -0.70
CA LEU A 5 -3.87 6.22 0.41
C LEU A 5 -3.55 4.73 0.27
N ASP A 6 -3.17 4.10 1.37
CA ASP A 6 -3.05 2.64 1.48
C ASP A 6 -4.40 1.98 1.86
N TRP A 7 -4.41 0.66 1.98
CA TRP A 7 -5.60 -0.09 2.37
C TRP A 7 -6.10 0.23 3.77
N ASN A 8 -5.19 0.55 4.69
CA ASN A 8 -5.57 0.87 6.05
C ASN A 8 -6.49 2.09 6.06
N CYS A 9 -6.30 3.07 5.17
CA CYS A 9 -7.21 4.19 5.01
C CYS A 9 -8.62 3.76 4.54
N VAL A 10 -8.72 2.76 3.68
CA VAL A 10 -10.02 2.20 3.24
C VAL A 10 -10.72 1.51 4.42
N ILE A 11 -9.99 0.64 5.12
CA ILE A 11 -10.51 -0.09 6.29
C ILE A 11 -10.98 0.87 7.39
N GLU A 12 -10.27 1.98 7.62
CA GLU A 12 -10.70 2.99 8.59
C GLU A 12 -12.09 3.52 8.30
N VAL A 13 -12.38 3.83 7.04
CA VAL A 13 -13.69 4.38 6.66
C VAL A 13 -14.77 3.31 6.67
N GLU A 14 -14.48 2.11 6.14
CA GLU A 14 -15.44 1.00 6.15
C GLU A 14 -15.87 0.60 7.57
N GLU A 15 -14.94 0.63 8.52
CA GLU A 15 -15.20 0.24 9.91
C GLU A 15 -15.56 1.42 10.82
N GLY A 16 -15.60 2.66 10.30
CA GLY A 16 -15.90 3.86 11.08
C GLY A 16 -14.91 4.11 12.21
N ARG A 17 -13.62 3.86 11.97
CA ARG A 17 -12.53 4.02 12.94
C ARG A 17 -12.12 5.49 13.11
N LEU A 18 -11.19 5.74 14.02
CA LEU A 18 -10.82 7.08 14.48
C LEU A 18 -10.36 8.03 13.35
N GLN A 19 -9.73 7.52 12.29
CA GLN A 19 -9.22 8.36 11.19
C GLN A 19 -10.20 8.48 10.02
N ALA A 20 -11.39 7.87 10.10
CA ALA A 20 -12.36 7.81 9.00
C ALA A 20 -12.77 9.21 8.48
N GLU A 21 -13.05 10.14 9.40
CA GLU A 21 -13.43 11.52 9.05
C GLU A 21 -12.28 12.22 8.31
N HIS A 22 -11.05 12.06 8.78
CA HIS A 22 -9.87 12.67 8.15
C HIS A 22 -9.58 12.10 6.75
N VAL A 23 -9.79 10.80 6.53
CA VAL A 23 -9.69 10.21 5.19
C VAL A 23 -10.77 10.78 4.27
N SER A 24 -12.01 10.90 4.77
CA SER A 24 -13.12 11.49 4.01
C SER A 24 -12.86 12.95 3.64
N ASP A 25 -12.28 13.73 4.54
CA ASP A 25 -11.88 15.12 4.27
C ASP A 25 -10.83 15.22 3.17
N LEU A 26 -9.80 14.36 3.19
CA LEU A 26 -8.78 14.33 2.14
C LEU A 26 -9.41 14.10 0.75
N ILE A 27 -10.38 13.19 0.67
CA ILE A 27 -11.11 12.89 -0.57
C ILE A 27 -12.01 14.06 -0.99
N ASN A 28 -12.68 14.71 -0.03
CA ASN A 28 -13.48 15.91 -0.33
C ASN A 28 -12.61 17.04 -0.88
N PHE A 29 -11.43 17.28 -0.31
CA PHE A 29 -10.50 18.27 -0.83
C PHE A 29 -9.94 17.88 -2.21
N HIS A 30 -9.74 16.59 -2.47
CA HIS A 30 -9.40 16.11 -3.81
C HIS A 30 -10.46 16.48 -4.85
N ARG A 31 -11.73 16.18 -4.54
CA ARG A 31 -12.87 16.48 -5.42
C ARG A 31 -13.08 17.98 -5.66
N GLN A 32 -12.67 18.81 -4.70
CA GLN A 32 -12.65 20.27 -4.83
C GLN A 32 -11.44 20.78 -5.64
N GLY A 33 -10.58 19.90 -6.14
CA GLY A 33 -9.43 20.25 -6.99
C GLY A 33 -8.23 20.82 -6.22
N HIS A 34 -8.16 20.66 -4.90
CA HIS A 34 -7.05 21.23 -4.12
C HIS A 34 -5.76 20.42 -4.24
N PHE A 35 -5.86 19.11 -4.39
CA PHE A 35 -4.74 18.19 -4.62
C PHE A 35 -5.25 16.87 -5.17
N GLU A 36 -4.34 16.00 -5.61
CA GLU A 36 -4.71 14.67 -6.11
C GLU A 36 -4.60 13.65 -4.99
N VAL A 37 -5.65 12.86 -4.76
CA VAL A 37 -5.63 11.69 -3.88
C VAL A 37 -5.80 10.46 -4.75
N ALA A 38 -4.91 9.48 -4.63
CA ALA A 38 -5.02 8.21 -5.32
C ALA A 38 -5.02 7.04 -4.33
N LEU A 39 -5.69 5.94 -4.69
CA LEU A 39 -5.67 4.68 -3.94
C LEU A 39 -4.58 3.76 -4.50
N LEU A 40 -3.84 3.08 -3.63
CA LEU A 40 -2.89 2.05 -4.07
C LEU A 40 -3.59 0.76 -4.52
N ALA A 41 -3.17 0.23 -5.67
CA ALA A 41 -3.65 -1.06 -6.16
C ALA A 41 -3.13 -2.24 -5.31
N ALA A 42 -1.89 -2.13 -4.79
CA ALA A 42 -1.25 -3.14 -3.94
C ALA A 42 -2.09 -3.54 -2.72
N SER A 43 -2.89 -2.60 -2.24
CA SER A 43 -3.75 -2.68 -1.07
C SER A 43 -4.99 -3.58 -1.26
N ALA A 44 -5.41 -3.81 -2.51
CA ALA A 44 -6.52 -4.71 -2.85
C ALA A 44 -6.29 -6.15 -2.37
N SER A 45 -5.03 -6.52 -2.22
CA SER A 45 -4.54 -7.87 -2.02
C SER A 45 -4.76 -8.38 -0.57
N GLU A 46 -5.03 -7.49 0.39
CA GLU A 46 -5.35 -7.86 1.77
C GLU A 46 -6.86 -7.92 2.02
N ASN A 47 -7.43 -9.13 2.01
CA ASN A 47 -8.76 -9.33 2.58
C ASN A 47 -8.63 -9.48 4.11
N SER A 48 -8.90 -8.40 4.84
CA SER A 48 -8.75 -8.30 6.31
C SER A 48 -9.49 -9.37 7.10
N LYS A 49 -10.54 -10.00 6.53
CA LYS A 49 -11.31 -11.07 7.18
C LYS A 49 -10.87 -12.48 6.81
N SER A 50 -10.34 -12.70 5.60
CA SER A 50 -9.97 -14.04 5.13
C SER A 50 -8.47 -14.31 5.11
N LYS A 51 -7.62 -13.28 5.25
CA LYS A 51 -6.16 -13.33 5.09
C LYS A 51 -5.69 -13.93 3.75
N ARG A 52 -6.59 -14.04 2.76
CA ARG A 52 -6.29 -14.53 1.41
C ARG A 52 -6.21 -13.34 0.46
N PHE A 53 -5.34 -13.44 -0.54
CA PHE A 53 -5.43 -12.59 -1.71
C PHE A 53 -6.80 -12.80 -2.36
N PRO A 54 -7.61 -11.73 -2.59
CA PRO A 54 -8.81 -11.88 -3.37
C PRO A 54 -8.40 -12.34 -4.77
N GLY A 55 -8.95 -13.47 -5.22
CA GLY A 55 -8.66 -14.02 -6.54
C GLY A 55 -9.15 -13.16 -7.72
N ASN A 56 -9.75 -11.99 -7.46
CA ASN A 56 -10.17 -11.06 -8.50
C ASN A 56 -10.06 -9.59 -8.05
N ALA A 57 -9.81 -8.72 -9.03
CA ALA A 57 -9.86 -7.26 -8.89
C ALA A 57 -11.28 -6.74 -8.54
N HIS A 58 -12.30 -7.58 -8.75
CA HIS A 58 -13.70 -7.21 -8.59
C HIS A 58 -14.03 -6.81 -7.14
N SER A 59 -13.59 -7.59 -6.15
CA SER A 59 -13.84 -7.26 -4.74
C SER A 59 -13.21 -5.93 -4.31
N PHE A 60 -12.08 -5.55 -4.91
CA PHE A 60 -11.50 -4.23 -4.67
C PHE A 60 -12.39 -3.13 -5.25
N VAL A 61 -12.80 -3.27 -6.52
CA VAL A 61 -13.68 -2.31 -7.19
C VAL A 61 -15.01 -2.16 -6.45
N GLU A 62 -15.61 -3.26 -5.99
CA GLU A 62 -16.86 -3.25 -5.23
C GLU A 62 -16.72 -2.50 -3.90
N ARG A 63 -15.63 -2.73 -3.15
CA ARG A 63 -15.37 -2.04 -1.87
C ARG A 63 -15.15 -0.54 -2.05
N VAL A 64 -14.31 -0.16 -3.02
CA VAL A 64 -14.11 1.24 -3.40
C VAL A 64 -15.42 1.88 -3.86
N ALA A 65 -16.25 1.12 -4.60
CA ALA A 65 -17.54 1.60 -5.05
C ALA A 65 -18.56 1.78 -3.92
N ALA A 66 -18.56 0.90 -2.92
CA ALA A 66 -19.43 1.00 -1.74
C ALA A 66 -19.14 2.25 -0.91
N LEU A 67 -17.89 2.72 -0.92
CA LEU A 67 -17.48 3.99 -0.30
C LEU A 67 -17.75 5.22 -1.18
N GLY A 68 -18.15 4.99 -2.43
CA GLY A 68 -18.35 6.05 -3.42
C GLY A 68 -17.04 6.69 -3.88
N TRP A 69 -15.94 5.93 -3.95
CA TRP A 69 -14.59 6.42 -4.27
C TRP A 69 -14.10 6.03 -5.67
N GLN A 70 -15.02 5.68 -6.58
CA GLN A 70 -14.71 5.22 -7.93
C GLN A 70 -14.03 6.29 -8.80
N ASP A 71 -14.16 7.55 -8.40
CA ASP A 71 -13.53 8.71 -9.04
C ASP A 71 -12.04 8.86 -8.69
N LEU A 72 -11.55 8.16 -7.65
CA LEU A 72 -10.17 8.28 -7.25
C LEU A 72 -9.24 7.56 -8.25
N PRO A 73 -8.16 8.21 -8.71
CA PRO A 73 -7.13 7.55 -9.49
C PRO A 73 -6.49 6.39 -8.71
N LEU A 74 -6.03 5.37 -9.44
CA LEU A 74 -5.28 4.26 -8.86
C LEU A 74 -3.78 4.47 -9.10
N VAL A 75 -2.98 4.17 -8.07
CA VAL A 75 -1.54 3.98 -8.21
C VAL A 75 -1.30 2.52 -8.56
N PRO A 76 -0.87 2.19 -9.79
CA PRO A 76 -0.66 0.80 -10.18
C PRO A 76 0.57 0.23 -9.47
N MET A 77 0.65 -1.08 -9.40
CA MET A 77 1.77 -1.82 -8.81
C MET A 77 2.53 -2.63 -9.88
N PRO A 78 3.79 -3.03 -9.63
CA PRO A 78 4.46 -4.01 -10.48
C PRO A 78 3.63 -5.29 -10.65
N ALA A 79 3.62 -5.83 -11.87
CA ALA A 79 3.05 -7.12 -12.17
C ALA A 79 3.92 -8.21 -11.51
N VAL A 80 3.35 -8.91 -10.54
CA VAL A 80 3.98 -10.03 -9.83
C VAL A 80 3.06 -11.23 -9.87
N TRP A 81 3.54 -12.30 -10.47
CA TRP A 81 2.76 -13.51 -10.67
C TRP A 81 2.22 -14.05 -9.35
N GLY A 82 0.92 -14.34 -9.30
CA GLY A 82 0.24 -14.83 -8.10
C GLY A 82 -0.04 -13.77 -7.02
N LEU A 83 0.44 -12.53 -7.17
CA LEU A 83 0.33 -11.47 -6.15
C LEU A 83 -0.28 -10.15 -6.68
N SER A 84 -0.34 -9.93 -8.00
CA SER A 84 -0.89 -8.71 -8.60
C SER A 84 -2.14 -8.96 -9.46
N TYR A 85 -2.98 -7.94 -9.62
CA TYR A 85 -4.09 -7.93 -10.58
C TYR A 85 -3.63 -7.40 -11.94
N SER A 86 -3.94 -8.11 -13.04
CA SER A 86 -3.60 -7.70 -14.41
C SER A 86 -4.06 -6.29 -14.75
N ASP A 87 -5.23 -5.90 -14.24
CA ASP A 87 -5.88 -4.63 -14.60
C ASP A 87 -5.30 -3.42 -13.84
N PHE A 88 -4.54 -3.67 -12.78
CA PHE A 88 -3.99 -2.63 -11.91
C PHE A 88 -2.48 -2.73 -11.74
N CYS A 89 -1.81 -3.37 -12.71
CA CYS A 89 -0.38 -3.56 -12.69
C CYS A 89 0.34 -2.99 -13.91
N PHE A 90 1.65 -2.81 -13.78
CA PHE A 90 2.55 -2.45 -14.87
C PHE A 90 3.71 -3.43 -14.97
N TYR A 91 4.27 -3.59 -16.16
CA TYR A 91 5.48 -4.38 -16.36
C TYR A 91 6.71 -3.59 -15.96
N VAL A 92 7.59 -4.22 -15.17
CA VAL A 92 8.91 -3.70 -14.86
C VAL A 92 9.86 -4.07 -16.00
N GLU A 93 10.53 -3.08 -16.57
CA GLU A 93 11.50 -3.29 -17.67
C GLU A 93 12.84 -3.84 -17.16
N ASP A 94 13.35 -3.31 -16.05
CA ASP A 94 14.60 -3.76 -15.40
C ASP A 94 14.27 -4.57 -14.14
N GLY A 95 14.19 -5.89 -14.31
CA GLY A 95 13.89 -6.83 -13.22
C GLY A 95 14.95 -6.79 -12.10
N ASP A 96 16.23 -6.66 -12.46
CA ASP A 96 17.32 -6.65 -11.47
C ASP A 96 17.28 -5.37 -10.62
N ALA A 97 16.95 -4.22 -11.21
CA ALA A 97 16.74 -2.98 -10.47
C ALA A 97 15.55 -3.09 -9.51
N PHE A 98 14.43 -3.64 -9.98
CA PHE A 98 13.26 -3.87 -9.14
C PHE A 98 13.57 -4.77 -7.95
N GLU A 99 14.28 -5.88 -8.15
CA GLU A 99 14.67 -6.79 -7.06
C GLU A 99 15.55 -6.08 -6.02
N ARG A 100 16.53 -5.28 -6.46
CA ARG A 100 17.40 -4.50 -5.55
C ARG A 100 16.62 -3.47 -4.75
N GLU A 101 15.68 -2.76 -5.39
CA GLU A 101 14.85 -1.76 -4.72
C GLU A 101 13.90 -2.41 -3.72
N MET A 102 13.27 -3.53 -4.09
CA MET A 102 12.41 -4.32 -3.22
C MET A 102 13.18 -4.85 -1.99
N ASP A 103 14.37 -5.43 -2.17
CA ASP A 103 15.23 -5.88 -1.05
C ASP A 103 15.63 -4.72 -0.14
N THR A 104 16.00 -3.57 -0.72
CA THR A 104 16.36 -2.37 0.04
C THR A 104 15.20 -1.87 0.90
N LEU A 105 14.00 -1.76 0.31
CA LEU A 105 12.79 -1.39 1.03
C LEU A 105 12.43 -2.41 2.10
N TRP A 106 12.53 -3.71 1.80
CA TRP A 106 12.26 -4.80 2.74
C TRP A 106 13.14 -4.72 3.98
N ARG A 107 14.45 -4.48 3.82
CA ARG A 107 15.40 -4.33 4.93
C ARG A 107 15.11 -3.10 5.81
N VAL A 108 14.40 -2.10 5.31
CA VAL A 108 13.91 -0.99 6.12
C VAL A 108 12.60 -1.39 6.80
N ILE A 109 11.59 -1.79 6.02
CA ILE A 109 10.21 -2.02 6.46
C ILE A 109 10.09 -3.25 7.38
N ALA A 110 10.87 -4.30 7.16
CA ALA A 110 10.76 -5.54 7.92
C ALA A 110 12.08 -6.30 8.03
N PRO A 111 13.11 -5.72 8.69
CA PRO A 111 14.45 -6.32 8.76
C PRO A 111 14.53 -7.69 9.44
N THR A 112 13.49 -8.07 10.20
CA THR A 112 13.43 -9.34 10.95
C THR A 112 12.49 -10.36 10.30
N VAL A 113 11.93 -10.05 9.13
CA VAL A 113 11.07 -10.96 8.36
C VAL A 113 11.90 -11.47 7.18
N PRO A 114 12.11 -12.79 7.06
CA PRO A 114 12.78 -13.36 5.90
C PRO A 114 12.10 -12.93 4.59
N LEU A 115 12.91 -12.53 3.61
CA LEU A 115 12.44 -12.09 2.30
C LEU A 115 11.92 -13.26 1.47
N ASP A 116 12.56 -14.42 1.55
CA ASP A 116 12.13 -15.62 0.85
C ASP A 116 10.90 -16.23 1.55
N PRO A 117 9.74 -16.36 0.87
CA PRO A 117 8.55 -16.98 1.46
C PRO A 117 8.80 -18.42 1.93
N SER A 118 9.72 -19.17 1.31
CA SER A 118 10.01 -20.54 1.69
C SER A 118 10.60 -20.67 3.10
N GLU A 119 11.26 -19.63 3.60
CA GLU A 119 11.81 -19.59 4.97
C GLU A 119 10.71 -19.52 6.05
N HIS A 120 9.47 -19.21 5.68
CA HIS A 120 8.32 -19.20 6.57
C HIS A 120 7.57 -20.55 6.57
N LEU A 121 8.02 -21.51 5.76
CA LEU A 121 7.40 -22.82 5.60
C LEU A 121 8.24 -23.92 6.24
N PRO A 122 7.63 -25.05 6.65
CA PRO A 122 8.38 -26.23 7.05
C PRO A 122 9.31 -26.71 5.92
N VAL A 123 10.49 -27.22 6.29
CA VAL A 123 11.48 -27.74 5.34
C VAL A 123 10.83 -28.80 4.43
N GLY A 124 11.05 -28.66 3.11
CA GLY A 124 10.51 -29.57 2.10
C GLY A 124 9.09 -29.23 1.63
N THR A 125 8.46 -28.16 2.15
CA THR A 125 7.19 -27.68 1.62
C THR A 125 7.41 -26.97 0.28
N GLU A 126 6.71 -27.42 -0.76
CA GLU A 126 6.75 -26.77 -2.07
C GLU A 126 5.89 -25.50 -2.06
N LEU A 127 6.42 -24.41 -2.62
CA LEU A 127 5.70 -23.15 -2.77
C LEU A 127 4.74 -23.26 -3.96
N THR A 128 3.47 -23.57 -3.67
CA THR A 128 2.37 -23.58 -4.63
C THR A 128 1.44 -22.40 -4.40
N ASP A 129 0.57 -22.07 -5.36
CA ASP A 129 -0.41 -20.98 -5.21
C ASP A 129 -1.30 -21.14 -3.97
N ASN A 130 -1.69 -22.37 -3.62
CA ASN A 130 -2.47 -22.64 -2.42
C ASN A 130 -1.67 -22.36 -1.14
N ILE A 131 -0.38 -22.72 -1.14
CA ILE A 131 0.53 -22.47 -0.01
C ILE A 131 0.81 -20.97 0.11
N ALA A 132 0.93 -20.24 -1.01
CA ALA A 132 1.06 -18.79 -1.06
C ALA A 132 -0.07 -18.06 -0.30
N GLN A 133 -1.27 -18.66 -0.22
CA GLN A 133 -2.44 -18.15 0.52
C GLN A 133 -2.54 -18.66 1.98
N SER A 134 -1.66 -19.56 2.40
CA SER A 134 -1.73 -20.20 3.72
C SER A 134 -1.54 -19.22 4.86
N GLU A 135 -1.99 -19.57 6.07
CA GLU A 135 -1.75 -18.73 7.25
C GLU A 135 -0.25 -18.61 7.58
N ALA A 136 0.55 -19.63 7.28
CA ALA A 136 2.00 -19.60 7.48
C ALA A 136 2.67 -18.42 6.74
N LEU A 137 2.19 -18.09 5.54
CA LEU A 137 2.69 -16.97 4.75
C LEU A 137 1.98 -15.64 5.00
N SER A 138 1.04 -15.56 5.94
CA SER A 138 0.29 -14.32 6.18
C SER A 138 1.20 -13.15 6.58
N LYS A 139 2.19 -13.39 7.45
CA LYS A 139 3.14 -12.35 7.85
C LYS A 139 4.02 -11.89 6.69
N TRP A 140 4.50 -12.83 5.88
CA TRP A 140 5.28 -12.53 4.68
C TRP A 140 4.46 -11.74 3.66
N ARG A 141 3.21 -12.15 3.40
CA ARG A 141 2.29 -11.46 2.48
C ARG A 141 2.05 -10.01 2.91
N ASN A 142 1.72 -9.78 4.17
CA ASN A 142 1.48 -8.43 4.67
C ASN A 142 2.74 -7.56 4.53
N THR A 143 3.90 -8.13 4.84
CA THR A 143 5.19 -7.44 4.66
C THR A 143 5.43 -7.10 3.19
N TRP A 144 5.17 -8.04 2.29
CA TRP A 144 5.27 -7.83 0.85
C TRP A 144 4.33 -6.72 0.37
N CYS A 145 3.08 -6.70 0.87
CA CYS A 145 2.11 -5.64 0.58
C CYS A 145 2.59 -4.26 1.03
N ASP A 146 3.17 -4.15 2.23
CA ASP A 146 3.75 -2.90 2.73
C ASP A 146 4.93 -2.44 1.83
N VAL A 147 5.83 -3.36 1.47
CA VAL A 147 7.01 -3.07 0.64
C VAL A 147 6.62 -2.65 -0.77
N ILE A 148 5.73 -3.39 -1.43
CA ILE A 148 5.28 -3.07 -2.79
C ILE A 148 4.45 -1.77 -2.82
N SER A 149 3.74 -1.45 -1.72
CA SER A 149 3.04 -0.17 -1.56
C SER A 149 4.03 1.00 -1.49
N ALA A 150 5.12 0.86 -0.74
CA ALA A 150 6.19 1.85 -0.68
C ALA A 150 6.83 2.04 -2.06
N TYR A 151 7.21 0.94 -2.72
CA TYR A 151 7.79 0.95 -4.05
C TYR A 151 6.89 1.67 -5.06
N SER A 152 5.62 1.29 -5.13
CA SER A 152 4.67 1.85 -6.09
C SER A 152 4.42 3.34 -5.86
N HIS A 153 4.39 3.77 -4.59
CA HIS A 153 4.30 5.19 -4.24
C HIS A 153 5.53 6.00 -4.73
N ILE A 154 6.73 5.46 -4.53
CA ILE A 154 8.00 6.09 -4.97
C ILE A 154 8.04 6.20 -6.50
N GLN A 155 7.76 5.09 -7.20
CA GLN A 155 7.80 5.05 -8.67
C GLN A 155 6.75 5.98 -9.30
N ALA A 156 5.59 6.14 -8.66
CA ALA A 156 4.58 7.12 -9.08
C ALA A 156 4.95 8.59 -8.76
N ASN A 157 6.11 8.83 -8.15
CA ASN A 157 6.65 10.14 -7.75
C ASN A 157 5.64 10.98 -6.97
N ARG A 158 4.93 10.35 -6.03
CA ARG A 158 3.90 11.00 -5.21
C ARG A 158 4.54 11.67 -3.99
N ASP A 159 3.81 12.61 -3.39
CA ASP A 159 4.37 13.53 -2.40
C ASP A 159 4.18 13.06 -0.96
N ILE A 160 3.01 12.49 -0.65
CA ILE A 160 2.67 12.05 0.71
C ILE A 160 2.05 10.65 0.64
N PHE A 161 2.66 9.71 1.33
CA PHE A 161 2.09 8.39 1.61
C PHE A 161 1.26 8.46 2.89
N VAL A 162 -0.05 8.24 2.76
CA VAL A 162 -1.00 8.32 3.86
C VAL A 162 -1.34 6.91 4.32
N THR A 163 -1.05 6.61 5.58
CA THR A 163 -1.27 5.29 6.18
C THR A 163 -1.47 5.39 7.68
N ASN A 164 -2.18 4.42 8.27
CA ASN A 164 -2.23 4.23 9.72
C ASN A 164 -1.27 3.15 10.24
N ASN A 165 -0.48 2.52 9.36
CA ASN A 165 0.53 1.54 9.74
C ASN A 165 1.79 2.25 10.30
N THR A 166 1.63 2.83 11.50
CA THR A 166 2.68 3.60 12.18
C THR A 166 3.93 2.79 12.50
N ARG A 167 3.78 1.48 12.70
CA ARG A 167 4.89 0.60 13.05
C ARG A 167 5.85 0.42 11.87
N ASP A 168 5.30 0.18 10.69
CA ASP A 168 6.09 -0.25 9.54
C ASP A 168 6.51 0.95 8.67
N PHE A 169 5.80 2.08 8.76
CA PHE A 169 6.11 3.30 8.01
C PHE A 169 6.56 4.47 8.88
N GLN A 170 5.70 5.06 9.72
CA GLN A 170 5.98 6.32 10.41
C GLN A 170 7.23 6.25 11.30
N ARG A 171 7.42 5.15 12.04
CA ARG A 171 8.65 4.94 12.86
C ARG A 171 9.93 4.82 12.05
N LYS A 172 9.80 4.66 10.73
CA LYS A 172 10.89 4.44 9.78
C LYS A 172 10.94 5.53 8.72
N ALA A 173 10.16 6.60 8.88
CA ALA A 173 9.99 7.65 7.88
C ALA A 173 11.33 8.27 7.44
N GLU A 174 12.25 8.52 8.36
CA GLU A 174 13.58 9.06 8.02
C GLU A 174 14.37 8.12 7.09
N ARG A 175 14.37 6.82 7.39
CA ARG A 175 15.06 5.82 6.55
C ARG A 175 14.37 5.63 5.21
N LEU A 176 13.03 5.65 5.19
CA LEU A 176 12.24 5.53 3.97
C LEU A 176 12.34 6.79 3.09
N ALA A 177 12.54 7.97 3.68
CA ALA A 177 12.77 9.21 2.96
C ALA A 177 14.08 9.16 2.15
N LEU A 178 15.13 8.51 2.69
CA LEU A 178 16.37 8.26 1.95
C LEU A 178 16.18 7.35 0.73
N LEU A 179 15.10 6.56 0.70
CA LEU A 179 14.73 5.69 -0.41
C LEU A 179 13.70 6.32 -1.35
N GLY A 180 13.30 7.58 -1.12
CA GLY A 180 12.40 8.32 -2.00
C GLY A 180 10.98 8.52 -1.46
N MET A 181 10.62 7.99 -0.28
CA MET A 181 9.33 8.30 0.35
C MET A 181 9.36 9.71 0.95
N LYS A 182 9.01 10.72 0.14
CA LYS A 182 9.17 12.15 0.49
C LYS A 182 8.52 12.52 1.82
N SER A 183 7.31 12.03 2.08
CA SER A 183 6.60 12.25 3.33
C SER A 183 5.66 11.08 3.62
N ILE A 184 5.55 10.73 4.91
CA ILE A 184 4.67 9.69 5.41
C ILE A 184 3.83 10.30 6.53
N CYS A 185 2.51 10.18 6.44
CA CYS A 185 1.59 10.80 7.38
C CYS A 185 0.43 9.85 7.71
N THR A 186 -0.12 9.99 8.91
CA THR A 186 -1.52 9.60 9.16
C THR A 186 -2.47 10.54 8.41
N PRO A 187 -3.76 10.17 8.22
CA PRO A 187 -4.75 11.05 7.59
C PRO A 187 -4.85 12.43 8.26
N ALA A 188 -4.89 12.48 9.59
CA ALA A 188 -4.89 13.74 10.35
C ALA A 188 -3.63 14.61 10.11
N GLU A 189 -2.45 13.98 10.10
CA GLU A 189 -1.18 14.68 9.84
C GLU A 189 -1.10 15.20 8.41
N ALA A 190 -1.64 14.45 7.43
CA ALA A 190 -1.68 14.86 6.04
C ALA A 190 -2.52 16.14 5.88
N LEU A 191 -3.71 16.21 6.47
CA LEU A 191 -4.54 17.41 6.49
C LEU A 191 -3.81 18.61 7.11
N THR A 192 -3.15 18.38 8.24
CA THR A 192 -2.36 19.42 8.92
C THR A 192 -1.22 19.94 8.03
N THR A 193 -0.52 19.04 7.34
CA THR A 193 0.58 19.38 6.43
C THR A 193 0.09 20.22 5.26
N ILE A 194 -1.02 19.83 4.65
CA ILE A 194 -1.65 20.56 3.54
C ILE A 194 -2.10 21.96 3.99
N ALA A 195 -2.71 22.06 5.17
CA ALA A 195 -3.16 23.35 5.72
C ALA A 195 -2.00 24.33 5.97
N LYS A 196 -0.81 23.83 6.32
CA LYS A 196 0.40 24.65 6.48
C LYS A 196 0.92 25.15 5.13
N VAL A 197 1.04 24.26 4.13
CA VAL A 197 1.55 24.62 2.80
C VAL A 197 0.70 25.71 2.15
N ARG A 198 -0.63 25.67 2.30
CA ARG A 198 -1.55 26.67 1.72
C ARG A 198 -1.51 28.06 2.37
N LYS A 199 -0.87 28.22 3.53
CA LYS A 199 -0.73 29.52 4.23
C LYS A 199 0.57 30.25 3.90
N THR A 200 1.46 29.61 3.16
CA THR A 200 2.75 30.13 2.66
C THR A 200 2.61 30.55 1.21
#